data_AF-A0A537MSA4-F1
#
_entry.id   AF-A0A537MSA4-F1
#
_cell.length_a   1.000
_cell.length_b   1.000
_cell.length_c   1.000
_cell.angle_alpha   90.00
_cell.angle_beta   90.00
_cell.angle_gamma   90.00
#
_symmetry.space_group_name_H-M   'P 1'
#
loop_
_entity.id
_entity.type
_entity.pdbx_description
1 polymer ?
#
loop_
_entity_poly.entity_id
_entity_poly.type
_entity_poly.pdbx_seq_one_letter_code
_entity_poly.pdbx_strand_id
1 'polypeptide(L)' 'MPGYETAGPTRAAACREDPAEQKHRPFCSKRCANIDLGRWLKESYRVPTDQPPVDGDEPPDRPTGQGR' A
#
# COMPACT_ATOMS: atom_id res chain seq x y z
N MET A 1 40.84 -15.43 8.07
CA MET A 1 39.65 -14.88 8.75
C MET A 1 38.83 -14.15 7.69
N PRO A 2 37.76 -14.74 7.12
CA PRO A 2 36.96 -14.03 6.13
C PRO A 2 36.14 -12.96 6.85
N GLY A 3 36.29 -11.72 6.37
CA GLY A 3 35.64 -10.54 6.93
C GLY A 3 34.12 -10.68 6.89
N TYR A 4 33.49 -10.25 7.98
CA TYR A 4 32.04 -10.14 8.07
C TYR A 4 31.60 -9.01 7.14
N GLU A 5 30.98 -9.36 6.02
CA GLU A 5 30.36 -8.40 5.14
C GLU A 5 29.08 -7.92 5.83
N THR A 6 29.11 -6.70 6.39
CA THR A 6 27.91 -6.07 6.95
C THR A 6 26.92 -5.82 5.83
N ALA A 7 25.87 -6.62 5.78
CA ALA A 7 24.72 -6.42 4.89
C ALA A 7 24.20 -4.98 5.04
N GLY A 8 24.39 -4.18 3.99
CA GLY A 8 23.90 -2.81 3.93
C GLY A 8 22.38 -2.73 4.02
N PRO A 9 21.82 -1.56 4.42
CA PRO A 9 20.40 -1.42 4.71
C PRO A 9 19.56 -1.74 3.47
N THR A 10 18.66 -2.72 3.61
CA THR A 10 17.67 -3.08 2.58
C THR A 10 16.84 -1.87 2.19
N ARG A 11 16.84 -1.51 0.90
CA ARG A 11 16.06 -0.38 0.36
C ARG A 11 14.56 -0.59 0.62
N ALA A 12 13.88 0.42 1.17
CA ALA A 12 12.45 0.40 1.39
C ALA A 12 11.69 0.82 0.11
N ALA A 13 10.58 0.13 -0.19
CA ALA A 13 9.81 0.30 -1.44
C ALA A 13 9.24 1.72 -1.69
N ALA A 14 9.19 2.57 -0.66
CA ALA A 14 8.62 3.92 -0.74
C ALA A 14 9.66 5.06 -0.80
N CYS A 15 10.96 4.78 -0.68
CA CYS A 15 11.99 5.82 -0.55
C CYS A 15 13.06 5.74 -1.63
N ARG A 16 13.36 6.88 -2.26
CA ARG A 16 14.26 6.98 -3.41
C ARG A 16 15.73 7.20 -3.05
N GLU A 17 16.07 7.77 -1.87
CA GLU A 17 17.42 8.28 -1.62
C GLU A 17 18.08 7.93 -0.25
N ASP A 18 17.35 7.50 0.80
CA ASP A 18 17.91 7.38 2.16
C ASP A 18 17.87 5.95 2.76
N PRO A 19 18.87 5.59 3.61
CA PRO A 19 18.85 4.35 4.38
C PRO A 19 17.67 4.37 5.36
N ALA A 20 16.89 3.30 5.37
CA ALA A 20 15.70 3.22 6.22
C ALA A 20 16.06 3.14 7.70
N GLU A 21 15.59 4.09 8.50
CA GLU A 21 15.68 3.99 9.95
C GLU A 21 14.71 2.91 10.46
N GLN A 22 15.19 1.99 11.30
CA GLN A 22 14.39 0.86 11.80
C GLN A 22 13.10 1.28 12.50
N LYS A 23 13.10 2.44 13.16
CA LYS A 23 11.94 2.99 13.89
C LYS A 23 10.81 3.47 12.97
N HIS A 24 11.12 3.81 11.72
CA HIS A 24 10.17 4.42 10.80
C HIS A 24 9.54 3.42 9.83
N ARG A 25 9.92 2.14 9.90
CA ARG A 25 9.35 1.06 9.07
C ARG A 25 7.82 1.06 9.25
N PRO A 26 7.04 1.01 8.15
CA PRO A 26 7.42 0.64 6.77
C PRO A 26 8.07 1.74 5.91
N PHE A 27 8.23 2.96 6.42
CA PHE A 27 8.85 4.09 5.73
C PHE A 27 10.33 4.26 6.09
N CYS A 28 11.10 5.00 5.28
CA CYS A 28 12.50 5.30 5.63
C CYS A 28 12.65 6.41 6.66
N SER A 29 11.65 7.30 6.80
CA SER A 29 11.69 8.46 7.70
C SER A 29 10.29 8.99 8.02
N LYS A 30 10.19 9.83 9.05
CA LYS A 30 8.95 10.58 9.38
C LYS A 30 8.44 11.44 8.22
N ARG A 31 9.35 12.02 7.42
CA ARG A 31 8.98 12.85 6.26
C ARG A 31 8.20 12.02 5.23
N CYS A 32 8.66 10.81 4.93
CA CYS A 32 7.99 9.93 3.98
C CYS A 32 6.63 9.44 4.48
N ALA A 33 6.49 9.14 5.78
CA ALA A 33 5.21 8.82 6.38
C ALA A 33 4.18 9.97 6.23
N ASN A 34 4.62 11.21 6.46
CA ASN A 34 3.75 12.39 6.29
C ASN A 34 3.33 12.61 4.83
N ILE A 35 4.22 12.34 3.87
CA ILE A 35 3.91 12.45 2.43
C ILE A 35 2.86 11.41 2.04
N ASP A 36 3.01 10.17 2.50
CA ASP A 36 2.04 9.10 2.26
C ASP A 36 0.66 9.47 2.81
N LEU A 37 0.62 9.95 4.06
CA LEU A 37 -0.61 10.46 4.68
C LEU A 37 -1.23 11.59 3.85
N GLY A 38 -0.42 12.52 3.33
CA GLY A 38 -0.90 13.59 2.46
C GLY A 38 -1.52 13.09 1.16
N ARG A 39 -1.05 11.97 0.61
CA ARG A 39 -1.65 11.34 -0.59
C ARG A 39 -2.97 10.65 -0.27
N TRP A 40 -3.06 10.01 0.90
CA TRP A 40 -4.31 9.45 1.42
C TRP A 40 -5.39 10.53 1.59
N LEU A 41 -5.06 11.63 2.29
CA LEU A 41 -6.00 12.72 2.53
C LEU A 41 -6.43 13.45 1.25
N LYS A 42 -5.61 13.40 0.20
CA LYS A 42 -5.93 13.97 -1.12
C LYS A 42 -6.63 12.98 -2.04
N GLU A 43 -7.02 11.81 -1.55
CA GLU A 43 -7.65 10.73 -2.34
C GLU A 43 -6.85 10.40 -3.61
N SER A 44 -5.51 10.53 -3.52
CA SER A 44 -4.62 10.32 -4.67
C SER A 44 -4.37 8.84 -4.95
N TYR A 45 -4.68 7.97 -3.98
CA TYR A 45 -4.69 6.53 -4.19
C TYR A 45 -6.01 6.13 -4.84
N ARG A 46 -5.95 5.79 -6.13
CA ARG A 46 -7.08 5.30 -6.92
C ARG A 46 -6.69 4.01 -7.61
N VAL A 47 -7.61 3.06 -7.65
CA VAL A 47 -7.47 1.85 -8.46
C VAL A 47 -8.15 2.14 -9.80
N PRO A 48 -7.41 2.16 -10.92
CA PRO A 48 -8.05 2.25 -12.24
C PRO A 48 -8.92 1.01 -12.45
N THR A 49 -10.10 1.21 -13.02
CA THR A 49 -11.03 0.13 -13.36
C THR A 49 -11.38 0.21 -14.83
N ASP A 50 -11.34 -0.92 -15.52
CA ASP A 50 -11.82 -1.07 -16.89
C ASP A 50 -13.30 -1.48 -16.94
N GLN A 51 -13.97 -1.56 -15.78
CA GLN A 51 -15.38 -1.94 -15.73
C GLN A 51 -16.25 -0.79 -16.25
N PRO A 52 -17.21 -1.07 -17.15
CA PRO A 52 -18.18 -0.07 -17.57
C PRO A 52 -18.97 0.44 -16.35
N PRO A 53 -19.45 1.69 -16.36
CA PRO A 53 -20.31 2.20 -15.30
C PRO A 53 -21.52 1.28 -15.13
N VAL A 54 -21.64 0.68 -13.95
CA VAL A 54 -22.87 -0.01 -13.57
C VAL A 54 -23.79 1.05 -12.98
N ASP A 55 -24.94 1.30 -13.61
CA ASP A 55 -25.99 2.15 -13.05
C ASP A 55 -26.46 1.47 -11.74
N GLY A 56 -26.17 2.12 -10.61
CA GLY A 56 -26.33 1.54 -9.28
C GLY A 56 -27.80 1.37 -8.86
N ASP A 57 -28.11 0.18 -8.31
CA ASP A 57 -28.81 -0.08 -7.03
C ASP A 57 -29.46 -1.49 -7.01
N GLU A 58 -29.07 -2.43 -7.87
CA GLU A 58 -29.53 -3.82 -7.74
C GLU A 58 -28.61 -4.55 -6.72
N PRO A 59 -29.06 -4.84 -5.49
CA PRO A 59 -28.32 -5.73 -4.61
C PRO A 59 -28.16 -7.09 -5.31
N PRO A 60 -27.01 -7.78 -5.15
CA PRO A 60 -26.84 -9.10 -5.75
C PRO A 60 -27.98 -10.01 -5.29
N ASP A 61 -28.72 -10.58 -6.26
CA ASP A 61 -29.76 -11.59 -6.03
C ASP A 61 -29.21 -12.64 -5.08
N ARG A 62 -29.67 -12.58 -3.83
CA ARG A 62 -29.22 -13.47 -2.78
C ARG A 62 -29.85 -14.83 -3.10
N PRO A 63 -29.09 -15.87 -3.45
CA PRO A 63 -29.70 -17.13 -3.87
C PRO A 63 -30.56 -17.65 -2.72
N THR A 64 -31.86 -17.75 -2.98
CA THR A 64 -32.82 -18.32 -2.04
C THR A 64 -32.32 -19.72 -1.68
N GLY A 65 -31.99 -19.91 -0.40
CA GLY A 65 -31.40 -21.15 0.10
C GLY A 65 -32.20 -22.36 -0.37
N GLN A 66 -31.57 -23.20 -1.20
CA GLN A 66 -32.10 -24.52 -1.50
C GLN A 66 -31.67 -25.46 -0.38
N GLY A 67 -32.50 -25.53 0.65
CA GLY A 67 -32.51 -26.67 1.55
C GLY A 67 -33.38 -27.78 0.95
N ARG A 68 -32.75 -28.87 0.52
CA ARG A 68 -33.24 -30.24 0.74
C ARG A 68 -32.09 -31.23 0.65
#